data_AF-A0A7S2PN98-F1
#
_entry.id   AF-A0A7S2PN98-F1
#
_cell.length_a   1.000
_cell.length_b   1.000
_cell.length_c   1.000
_cell.angle_alpha   90.00
_cell.angle_beta   90.00
_cell.angle_gamma   90.00
#
_symmetry.space_group_name_H-M   'P 1'
#
loop_
_entity.id
_entity.type
_entity.pdbx_description
1 polymer ?
#
loop_
_entity_poly.entity_id
_entity_poly.type
_entity_poly.pdbx_seq_one_letter_code
_entity_poly.pdbx_strand_id
1 'polypeptide(L)'
;DEAALARPFVWYRNILATTLQNEPVTHCHGLHEWAMLYRPNGAPKPPSGKYQAHLSLRVDQGTINSAVERRGVSCTHVDALRFFADAALPLNVQQLEREDQVRVEQPGCGEFIFSGFLRALFQTGLIG
;
A
#
# COMPACT_ATOMS: atom_id res chain seq x y z
N ASP A 1 -3.31 24.50 -20.28
CA ASP A 1 -3.69 25.31 -19.12
C ASP A 1 -2.77 24.94 -17.97
N GLU A 2 -1.83 25.81 -17.61
CA GLU A 2 -0.85 25.53 -16.55
C GLU A 2 -1.50 25.29 -15.18
N ALA A 3 -2.63 25.95 -14.89
CA ALA A 3 -3.37 25.74 -13.65
C ALA A 3 -3.91 24.30 -13.54
N ALA A 4 -4.27 23.69 -14.68
CA ALA A 4 -4.71 22.30 -14.71
C ALA A 4 -3.57 21.31 -14.42
N LEU A 5 -2.34 21.58 -14.87
CA LEU A 5 -1.15 20.76 -14.63
C LEU A 5 -0.59 20.91 -13.21
N ALA A 6 -0.78 22.08 -12.57
CA ALA A 6 -0.33 22.32 -11.20
C ALA A 6 -1.10 21.49 -10.15
N ARG A 7 -2.36 21.15 -10.41
CA ARG A 7 -3.23 20.45 -9.43
C ARG A 7 -2.70 19.06 -9.02
N PRO A 8 -2.38 18.14 -9.96
CA PRO A 8 -1.79 16.84 -9.61
C PRO A 8 -0.47 16.99 -8.85
N PHE A 9 0.39 17.92 -9.27
CA PHE A 9 1.68 18.15 -8.60
C PHE A 9 1.49 18.55 -7.13
N VAL A 10 0.63 19.53 -6.86
CA VAL A 10 0.33 19.97 -5.49
C VAL A 10 -0.27 18.83 -4.67
N TRP A 11 -1.15 18.01 -5.25
CA TRP A 11 -1.73 16.84 -4.61
C TRP A 11 -0.65 15.84 -4.16
N TYR A 12 0.20 15.39 -5.07
CA TYR A 12 1.26 14.43 -4.76
C TYR A 12 2.29 14.99 -3.79
N ARG A 13 2.67 16.26 -3.93
CA ARG A 13 3.55 16.94 -2.98
C ARG A 13 2.97 16.91 -1.56
N ASN A 14 1.67 17.18 -1.41
CA ASN A 14 1.01 17.17 -0.11
C ASN A 14 0.93 15.77 0.50
N ILE A 15 0.68 14.72 -0.32
CA ILE A 15 0.75 13.33 0.14
C ILE A 15 2.15 13.04 0.68
N LEU A 16 3.20 13.28 -0.12
CA LEU A 16 4.57 12.98 0.27
C LEU A 16 4.98 13.73 1.54
N ALA A 17 4.66 15.03 1.64
CA ALA A 17 4.96 15.84 2.81
C ALA A 17 4.25 15.31 4.07
N THR A 18 2.98 14.93 3.97
CA THR A 18 2.21 14.41 5.12
C THR A 18 2.69 13.02 5.53
N THR A 19 2.93 12.13 4.56
CA THR A 19 3.49 10.79 4.80
C THR A 19 4.84 10.84 5.52
N LEU A 20 5.72 11.81 5.18
CA LEU A 20 7.02 11.96 5.84
C LEU A 20 6.93 12.48 7.29
N GLN A 21 5.84 13.16 7.65
CA GLN A 21 5.63 13.72 8.99
C GLN A 21 4.98 12.72 9.95
N ASN A 22 4.24 11.74 9.43
CA ASN A 22 3.53 10.76 10.24
C ASN A 22 4.48 9.75 10.91
N GLU A 23 4.09 9.27 12.09
CA GLU A 23 4.80 8.18 12.76
C GLU A 23 4.56 6.85 12.02
N PRO A 24 5.60 6.06 11.70
CA PRO A 24 5.43 4.84 10.92
C PRO A 24 4.50 3.83 11.58
N VAL A 25 3.48 3.40 10.84
CA VAL A 25 2.63 2.26 11.20
C VAL A 25 3.24 0.98 10.61
N THR A 26 3.59 0.02 11.48
CA THR A 26 4.40 -1.15 11.11
C THR A 26 3.68 -2.49 11.29
N HIS A 27 2.45 -2.48 11.82
CA HIS A 27 1.66 -3.68 12.08
C HIS A 27 0.98 -4.29 10.84
N CYS A 28 1.16 -3.70 9.65
CA CYS A 28 0.63 -4.25 8.39
C CYS A 28 1.42 -5.50 7.94
N HIS A 29 2.68 -5.64 8.35
CA HIS A 29 3.54 -6.81 8.07
C HIS A 29 3.64 -7.22 6.58
N GLY A 30 3.43 -6.29 5.64
CA GLY A 30 3.42 -6.62 4.20
C GLY A 30 2.24 -7.51 3.79
N LEU A 31 1.13 -7.49 4.53
CA LEU A 31 -0.07 -8.22 4.12
C LEU A 31 -0.76 -7.58 2.91
N HIS A 32 -0.41 -6.35 2.54
CA HIS A 32 -0.91 -5.74 1.31
C HIS A 32 -0.44 -6.49 0.06
N GLU A 33 0.78 -7.06 0.03
CA GLU A 33 1.21 -7.89 -1.10
C GLU A 33 0.41 -9.19 -1.18
N TRP A 34 0.00 -9.72 -0.03
CA TRP A 34 -0.74 -10.98 0.06
C TRP A 34 -2.22 -10.76 -0.26
N ALA A 35 -2.77 -9.59 0.06
CA ALA A 35 -4.10 -9.16 -0.38
C ALA A 35 -4.23 -9.08 -1.91
N MET A 36 -3.14 -8.72 -2.61
CA MET A 36 -3.09 -8.76 -4.09
C MET A 36 -3.13 -10.20 -4.65
N LEU A 37 -2.84 -11.21 -3.82
CA LEU A 37 -2.78 -12.62 -4.19
C LEU A 37 -3.92 -13.46 -3.62
N TYR A 38 -4.69 -12.88 -2.71
CA TYR A 38 -5.78 -13.55 -2.05
C TYR A 38 -6.78 -14.10 -3.08
N ARG A 39 -7.13 -15.38 -2.93
CA ARG A 39 -8.06 -16.04 -3.83
C ARG A 39 -8.80 -17.15 -3.09
N PRO A 40 -9.91 -16.83 -2.42
CA PRO A 40 -10.73 -17.85 -1.78
C PRO A 40 -11.37 -18.75 -2.85
N ASN A 41 -11.87 -19.91 -2.42
CA ASN A 41 -12.48 -20.86 -3.35
C ASN A 41 -13.65 -20.22 -4.11
N GLY A 42 -13.70 -20.41 -5.42
CA GLY A 42 -14.71 -19.79 -6.29
C GLY A 42 -14.48 -18.32 -6.66
N ALA A 43 -13.46 -17.66 -6.11
CA ALA A 43 -13.15 -16.28 -6.50
C ALA A 43 -12.46 -16.18 -7.88
N PRO A 44 -12.69 -15.07 -8.61
CA PRO A 44 -11.93 -14.73 -9.80
C PRO A 44 -10.42 -14.75 -9.54
N LYS A 45 -9.64 -14.99 -10.59
CA LYS A 45 -8.18 -14.92 -10.49
C LYS A 45 -7.77 -13.46 -10.22
N PRO A 46 -6.92 -13.18 -9.21
CA PRO A 46 -6.53 -11.81 -8.90
C PRO A 46 -5.74 -11.17 -10.06
N PRO A 47 -5.75 -9.83 -10.19
CA PRO A 47 -5.06 -9.11 -11.27
C PRO A 47 -3.56 -9.44 -11.37
N SER A 48 -2.94 -9.70 -10.22
CA SER A 48 -1.54 -10.08 -10.07
C SER A 48 -1.21 -11.44 -10.70
N GLY A 49 -2.18 -12.37 -10.80
CA GLY A 49 -1.95 -13.75 -11.21
C GLY A 49 -1.49 -13.93 -12.65
N LYS A 50 -1.57 -12.89 -13.49
CA LYS A 50 -1.03 -12.89 -14.87
C LYS A 50 0.50 -12.76 -14.89
N TYR A 51 1.09 -12.14 -13.87
CA TYR A 51 2.53 -11.89 -13.79
C TYR A 51 3.31 -13.03 -13.13
N GLN A 52 2.63 -14.07 -12.64
CA GLN A 52 3.23 -15.02 -11.69
C GLN A 52 3.24 -16.47 -12.17
N ALA A 53 2.59 -16.76 -13.29
CA ALA A 53 2.41 -18.13 -13.77
C ALA A 53 3.74 -18.86 -14.10
N HIS A 54 4.82 -18.11 -14.32
CA HIS A 54 6.13 -18.63 -14.72
C HIS A 54 7.15 -18.72 -13.56
N LEU A 55 6.76 -18.35 -12.34
CA LEU A 55 7.68 -18.28 -11.20
C LEU A 55 7.59 -19.56 -10.35
N SER A 56 8.74 -20.23 -10.18
CA SER A 56 8.84 -21.60 -9.66
C SER A 56 8.82 -21.72 -8.13
N LEU A 57 9.16 -20.66 -7.40
CA LEU A 57 9.17 -20.64 -5.93
C LEU A 57 8.01 -19.78 -5.42
N ARG A 58 6.89 -20.44 -5.12
CA ARG A 58 5.68 -19.80 -4.60
C ARG A 58 5.22 -20.47 -3.32
N VAL A 59 4.84 -19.63 -2.37
CA VAL A 59 4.01 -20.05 -1.23
C VAL A 59 2.69 -20.57 -1.79
N ASP A 60 2.18 -21.65 -1.22
CA ASP A 60 0.92 -22.21 -1.67
C ASP A 60 -0.25 -21.24 -1.41
N GLN A 61 -1.27 -21.32 -2.27
CA GLN A 61 -2.43 -20.43 -2.17
C GLN A 61 -3.18 -20.57 -0.84
N GLY A 62 -3.20 -21.77 -0.24
CA GLY A 62 -3.86 -22.01 1.03
C GLY A 62 -3.20 -21.25 2.17
N THR A 63 -1.86 -21.23 2.21
CA THR A 63 -1.08 -20.45 3.16
C THR A 63 -1.30 -18.95 2.98
N ILE A 64 -1.33 -18.44 1.75
CA ILE A 64 -1.63 -17.03 1.47
C ILE A 64 -3.03 -16.67 2.00
N ASN A 65 -4.05 -17.46 1.64
CA ASN A 65 -5.42 -17.23 2.07
C ASN A 65 -5.55 -17.26 3.59
N SER A 66 -5.02 -18.30 4.23
CA SER A 66 -5.03 -18.48 5.69
C SER A 66 -4.39 -17.30 6.41
N ALA A 67 -3.30 -16.73 5.90
CA ALA A 67 -2.65 -15.59 6.53
C ALA A 67 -3.48 -14.30 6.40
N VAL A 68 -4.06 -14.03 5.22
CA VAL A 68 -4.94 -12.88 5.00
C VAL A 68 -6.20 -12.97 5.87
N GLU A 69 -6.82 -14.15 5.93
CA GLU A 69 -8.03 -14.40 6.73
C GLU A 69 -7.76 -14.30 8.25
N ARG A 70 -6.62 -14.81 8.74
CA ARG A 70 -6.31 -14.81 10.19
C ARG A 70 -5.84 -13.47 10.72
N ARG A 71 -5.04 -12.74 9.94
CA ARG A 71 -4.44 -11.47 10.39
C ARG A 71 -5.28 -10.25 10.00
N GLY A 72 -6.10 -10.37 8.96
CA GLY A 72 -6.76 -9.23 8.33
C GLY A 72 -5.76 -8.33 7.58
N VAL A 73 -6.27 -7.34 6.85
CA VAL A 73 -5.44 -6.37 6.14
C VAL A 73 -5.64 -5.00 6.79
N SER A 74 -4.58 -4.28 7.10
CA SER A 74 -4.63 -2.95 7.73
C SER A 74 -3.85 -1.92 6.91
N CYS A 75 -3.95 -2.04 5.59
CA CYS A 75 -3.22 -1.19 4.65
C CYS A 75 -3.80 0.22 4.65
N THR A 76 -2.93 1.23 4.77
CA THR A 76 -3.27 2.64 4.59
C THR A 76 -2.70 3.24 3.30
N HIS A 77 -1.98 2.44 2.49
CA HIS A 77 -1.50 2.85 1.19
C HIS A 77 -2.61 2.72 0.16
N VAL A 78 -3.32 3.83 -0.05
CA VAL A 78 -4.50 3.92 -0.91
C VAL A 78 -4.22 3.42 -2.34
N ASP A 79 -3.03 3.71 -2.87
CA ASP A 79 -2.61 3.27 -4.20
C ASP A 79 -2.45 1.75 -4.34
N ALA A 80 -2.28 1.00 -3.25
CA ALA A 80 -2.25 -0.47 -3.28
C ALA A 80 -3.63 -1.09 -3.48
N LEU A 81 -4.71 -0.42 -3.07
CA LEU A 81 -6.07 -0.99 -3.09
C LEU A 81 -6.52 -1.37 -4.49
N ARG A 82 -6.11 -0.61 -5.52
CA ARG A 82 -6.40 -0.92 -6.94
C ARG A 82 -5.75 -2.23 -7.44
N PHE A 83 -4.81 -2.78 -6.69
CA PHE A 83 -4.15 -4.05 -7.01
C PHE A 83 -4.63 -5.21 -6.16
N PHE A 84 -5.45 -4.96 -5.15
CA PHE A 84 -6.01 -6.01 -4.31
C PHE A 84 -6.85 -6.96 -5.16
N ALA A 85 -6.91 -8.22 -4.75
CA ALA A 85 -7.96 -9.10 -5.24
C ALA A 85 -9.31 -8.51 -4.81
N ASP A 86 -10.33 -8.61 -5.66
CA ASP A 86 -11.67 -8.08 -5.33
C ASP A 86 -12.20 -8.66 -4.00
N ALA A 87 -11.91 -9.94 -3.76
CA ALA A 87 -12.27 -10.63 -2.52
C ALA A 87 -11.51 -10.15 -1.27
N ALA A 88 -10.39 -9.43 -1.43
CA ALA A 88 -9.56 -8.92 -0.34
C ALA A 88 -9.94 -7.50 0.10
N LEU A 89 -10.56 -6.70 -0.77
CA LEU A 89 -11.02 -5.34 -0.45
C LEU A 89 -11.85 -5.24 0.85
N PRO A 90 -12.88 -6.09 1.08
CA PRO A 90 -13.66 -6.02 2.33
C PRO A 90 -12.88 -6.49 3.57
N LEU A 91 -11.71 -7.13 3.39
CA LEU A 91 -10.86 -7.59 4.50
C LEU A 91 -9.90 -6.50 4.99
N ASN A 92 -9.83 -5.36 4.30
CA ASN A 92 -9.12 -4.21 4.80
C ASN A 92 -9.91 -3.54 5.92
N VAL A 93 -9.27 -3.35 7.08
CA VAL A 93 -9.87 -2.77 8.29
C VAL A 93 -10.48 -1.39 8.00
N GLN A 94 -9.90 -0.64 7.06
CA GLN A 94 -10.40 0.66 6.63
C GLN A 94 -10.83 0.58 5.16
N GLN A 95 -12.02 1.08 4.86
CA GLN A 95 -12.43 1.36 3.49
C GLN A 95 -11.93 2.77 3.17
N LEU A 96 -11.01 2.88 2.22
CA LEU A 96 -10.33 4.12 1.89
C LEU A 96 -10.64 4.50 0.45
N GLU A 97 -10.89 5.78 0.25
CA GLU A 97 -11.06 6.38 -1.08
C GLU A 97 -9.81 7.19 -1.47
N ARG A 98 -9.75 7.64 -2.72
CA ARG A 98 -8.59 8.40 -3.22
C ARG A 98 -8.34 9.66 -2.40
N GLU A 99 -9.42 10.31 -1.97
CA GLU A 99 -9.41 11.56 -1.20
C GLU A 99 -8.80 11.38 0.19
N ASP A 100 -8.84 10.17 0.75
CA ASP A 100 -8.26 9.86 2.06
C ASP A 100 -6.74 9.85 2.07
N GLN A 101 -6.10 9.69 0.89
CA GLN A 101 -4.67 9.41 0.76
C GLN A 101 -3.79 10.41 1.49
N VAL A 102 -4.10 11.71 1.40
CA VAL A 102 -3.35 12.77 2.10
C VAL A 102 -3.36 12.58 3.62
N ARG A 103 -4.45 12.04 4.18
CA ARG A 103 -4.65 11.89 5.62
C ARG A 103 -4.09 10.58 6.17
N VAL A 104 -4.25 9.48 5.42
CA VAL A 104 -4.05 8.13 5.95
C VAL A 104 -2.73 7.50 5.55
N GLU A 105 -2.09 7.97 4.48
CA GLU A 105 -0.87 7.32 3.98
C GLU A 105 0.27 7.44 5.01
N GLN A 106 0.94 6.31 5.23
CA GLN A 106 1.96 6.15 6.28
C GLN A 106 3.29 5.76 5.66
N PRO A 107 4.43 6.21 6.23
CA PRO A 107 5.75 5.89 5.71
C PRO A 107 6.09 4.40 5.85
N GLY A 108 5.38 3.67 6.72
CA GLY A 108 5.53 2.22 6.89
C GLY A 108 5.00 1.36 5.74
N CYS A 109 4.25 1.92 4.79
CA CYS A 109 3.64 1.16 3.70
C CYS A 109 4.55 0.91 2.49
N GLY A 110 5.65 1.66 2.33
CA GLY A 110 6.46 1.69 1.10
C GLY A 110 7.91 1.20 1.24
N GLU A 111 8.24 0.46 2.30
CA GLU A 111 9.58 0.07 2.78
C GLU A 111 10.15 0.93 3.93
N PHE A 112 10.68 0.20 4.92
CA PHE A 112 11.19 0.64 6.22
C PHE A 112 12.57 1.35 6.16
N ILE A 113 13.21 1.48 4.99
CA ILE A 113 14.64 1.83 4.91
C ILE A 113 14.89 3.31 4.57
N PHE A 114 13.97 3.99 3.88
CA PHE A 114 14.23 5.36 3.42
C PHE A 114 13.80 6.47 4.39
N SER A 115 12.94 6.16 5.38
CA SER A 115 12.43 7.19 6.30
C SER A 115 13.48 7.71 7.28
N GLY A 116 14.40 6.88 7.76
CA GLY A 116 15.48 7.33 8.66
C GLY A 116 16.44 8.31 8.00
N PHE A 117 16.82 8.05 6.75
CA PHE A 117 17.76 8.88 5.99
C PHE A 117 17.09 10.17 5.48
N LEU A 118 15.88 10.10 4.92
CA LEU A 118 15.17 11.31 4.47
C LEU A 118 14.72 12.20 5.63
N ARG A 119 14.27 11.62 6.76
CA ARG A 119 13.89 12.40 7.95
C ARG A 119 15.11 13.11 8.54
N ALA A 120 16.28 12.44 8.53
CA ALA A 120 17.55 13.08 8.89
C ALA A 120 17.89 14.23 7.93
N LEU A 121 17.78 14.03 6.61
CA LEU A 121 18.06 15.06 5.61
C LEU A 121 17.14 16.29 5.72
N PHE A 122 15.84 16.10 5.98
CA PHE A 122 14.90 17.19 6.24
C PHE A 122 15.18 17.91 7.57
N GLN A 123 15.52 17.20 8.64
CA GLN A 123 15.89 17.82 9.93
C GLN A 123 17.21 18.60 9.84
N THR A 124 18.14 18.18 8.97
CA THR A 124 19.40 18.89 8.72
C THR A 124 19.31 20.03 7.71
N GLY A 125 18.15 20.27 7.10
CA GLY A 125 17.96 21.35 6.12
C GLY A 125 18.68 21.14 4.78
N LEU A 126 19.00 19.89 4.42
CA LEU A 126 19.72 19.55 3.18
C LEU A 126 18.78 19.41 1.97
N ILE A 127 17.47 19.33 2.19
CA ILE A 127 16.44 19.39 1.15
C ILE A 127 15.38 20.37 1.64
N GLY A 128 15.28 21.51 0.94
CA GLY A 128 14.34 22.60 1.22
C GLY A 128 13.06 22.50 0.42
#